data_AF-A0A9D5H4G2-F1
#
_entry.id   AF-A0A9D5H4G2-F1
#
_cell.length_a   1.000
_cell.length_b   1.000
_cell.length_c   1.000
_cell.angle_alpha   90.00
_cell.angle_beta   90.00
_cell.angle_gamma   90.00
#
_symmetry.space_group_name_H-M   'P 1'
#
loop_
_entity.id
_entity.type
_entity.pdbx_description
1 polymer ?
#
loop_
_entity_poly.entity_id
_entity_poly.type
_entity_poly.pdbx_seq_one_letter_code
_entity_poly.pdbx_strand_id
1 'polypeptide(L)'
;MSETSHARSPSLPLMYNSGGSPGFTYSPPEPGFGHSKSLFTYEELYVITGGFSNQNLLGEGGFGCVYKGCLPDGREVAVKLLKAEGAKGEREFKAEVETISRVHHWHLVSLVGYCIAESQRLLVYDYVPNNTLYYHLHGEVRPVMDWAMRVKVPAGAARGIAYLHQDCELPFLSLIADK
;
A
#
# COMPACT_ATOMS: atom_id res chain seq x y z
N MET A 1 -64.60 -36.80 -1.40
CA MET A 1 -64.14 -37.07 -0.02
C MET A 1 -62.81 -36.36 0.14
N SER A 2 -62.76 -35.43 1.11
CA SER A 2 -61.57 -34.89 1.79
C SER A 2 -60.60 -34.04 0.95
N GLU A 3 -60.69 -32.70 1.02
CA GLU A 3 -59.94 -31.80 1.94
C GLU A 3 -58.46 -31.65 1.52
N THR A 4 -57.87 -30.47 1.30
CA THR A 4 -57.59 -29.42 2.31
C THR A 4 -57.08 -28.14 1.58
N SER A 5 -57.76 -27.00 1.74
CA SER A 5 -57.39 -25.81 2.53
C SER A 5 -56.49 -24.74 1.87
N HIS A 6 -57.13 -23.60 1.55
CA HIS A 6 -56.52 -22.29 1.32
C HIS A 6 -55.98 -21.65 2.62
N ALA A 7 -54.96 -20.79 2.49
CA ALA A 7 -55.04 -19.33 2.76
C ALA A 7 -53.88 -18.72 3.58
N ARG A 8 -53.45 -17.56 3.07
CA ARG A 8 -53.05 -16.31 3.75
C ARG A 8 -51.68 -16.20 4.44
N SER A 9 -50.85 -15.38 3.81
CA SER A 9 -49.74 -14.60 4.37
C SER A 9 -50.18 -13.76 5.58
N PRO A 10 -49.30 -13.56 6.58
CA PRO A 10 -49.44 -12.48 7.54
C PRO A 10 -48.49 -11.31 7.25
N SER A 11 -49.05 -10.14 7.49
CA SER A 11 -48.56 -8.78 7.29
C SER A 11 -47.44 -8.37 8.25
N LEU A 12 -46.59 -7.45 7.80
CA LEU A 12 -45.62 -6.70 8.62
C LEU A 12 -46.33 -5.80 9.65
N PRO A 13 -45.79 -5.66 10.87
CA PRO A 13 -46.21 -4.59 11.77
C PRO A 13 -45.46 -3.28 11.46
N LEU A 14 -46.22 -2.21 11.22
CA LEU A 14 -45.77 -0.82 11.33
C LEU A 14 -45.61 -0.47 12.82
N MET A 15 -44.42 -0.03 13.23
CA MET A 15 -44.25 0.76 14.46
C MET A 15 -43.68 2.12 14.10
N TYR A 16 -44.48 3.15 14.38
CA TYR A 16 -44.10 4.55 14.41
C TYR A 16 -43.60 4.87 15.82
N ASN A 17 -42.38 5.39 15.96
CA ASN A 17 -42.08 6.35 17.02
C ASN A 17 -40.93 7.27 16.64
N SER A 18 -41.12 8.54 17.03
CA SER A 18 -40.34 9.72 16.70
C SER A 18 -39.15 9.93 17.64
N GLY A 19 -38.06 10.52 17.14
CA GLY A 19 -37.10 11.30 17.96
C GLY A 19 -35.61 11.07 17.68
N GLY A 20 -34.97 12.07 17.05
CA GLY A 20 -33.67 12.63 17.47
C GLY A 20 -32.34 11.89 17.26
N SER A 21 -31.52 12.47 16.36
CA SER A 21 -30.04 12.40 16.23
C SER A 21 -29.42 11.34 15.30
N PRO A 22 -28.50 11.71 14.38
CA PRO A 22 -27.75 10.75 13.58
C PRO A 22 -26.55 10.25 14.39
N GLY A 23 -26.76 9.16 15.14
CA GLY A 23 -25.66 8.42 15.75
C GLY A 23 -24.95 7.59 14.68
N PHE A 24 -23.72 7.97 14.33
CA PHE A 24 -22.81 7.12 13.56
C PHE A 24 -22.54 5.85 14.36
N THR A 25 -23.06 4.71 13.90
CA THR A 25 -22.70 3.40 14.45
C THR A 25 -21.28 3.06 14.00
N TYR A 26 -20.30 3.30 14.87
CA TYR A 26 -18.93 2.82 14.66
C TYR A 26 -18.87 1.36 15.09
N SER A 27 -18.87 0.45 14.11
CA SER A 27 -18.51 -0.94 14.37
C SER A 27 -16.98 -1.04 14.45
N PRO A 28 -16.39 -1.63 15.50
CA PRO A 28 -14.95 -1.84 15.54
C PRO A 28 -14.55 -2.85 14.45
N PRO A 29 -13.42 -2.66 13.74
CA PRO A 29 -12.93 -3.66 12.81
C PRO A 29 -12.43 -4.88 13.59
N GLU A 30 -13.09 -6.02 13.40
CA GLU A 30 -12.64 -7.35 13.84
C GLU A 30 -11.26 -7.66 13.24
N PRO A 31 -10.33 -8.29 13.98
CA PRO A 31 -8.98 -8.58 13.51
C PRO A 31 -8.99 -9.85 12.63
N GLY A 32 -9.40 -9.68 11.37
CA GLY A 32 -9.32 -10.71 10.34
C GLY A 32 -8.04 -10.58 9.51
N PHE A 33 -7.01 -11.36 9.85
CA PHE A 33 -5.88 -11.64 8.97
C PHE A 33 -6.39 -12.43 7.75
N GLY A 34 -6.43 -11.78 6.57
CA GLY A 34 -6.82 -12.45 5.33
C GLY A 34 -6.53 -11.61 4.10
N HIS A 35 -5.34 -11.80 3.51
CA HIS A 35 -4.91 -11.55 2.11
C HIS A 35 -5.46 -10.37 1.27
N SER A 36 -6.11 -9.36 1.84
CA SER A 36 -6.26 -8.02 1.25
C SER A 36 -5.19 -7.14 1.85
N LYS A 37 -4.34 -6.52 1.02
CA LYS A 37 -3.38 -5.52 1.53
C LYS A 37 -4.10 -4.48 2.37
N SER A 38 -3.57 -4.19 3.55
CA SER A 38 -4.27 -3.42 4.58
C SER A 38 -4.62 -2.03 4.04
N LEU A 39 -5.90 -1.66 4.12
CA LEU A 39 -6.34 -0.30 3.81
C LEU A 39 -6.03 0.57 5.03
N PHE A 40 -5.22 1.60 4.83
CA PHE A 40 -4.90 2.59 5.86
C PHE A 40 -5.73 3.84 5.68
N THR A 41 -6.04 4.54 6.77
CA THR A 41 -6.57 5.91 6.70
C THR A 41 -5.43 6.92 6.57
N TYR A 42 -5.76 8.14 6.11
CA TYR A 42 -4.78 9.20 6.01
C TYR A 42 -4.24 9.60 7.39
N GLU A 43 -5.11 9.63 8.40
CA GLU A 43 -4.75 9.97 9.78
C GLU A 43 -3.75 8.98 10.37
N GLU A 44 -3.93 7.68 10.10
CA GLU A 44 -2.97 6.65 10.52
C GLU A 44 -1.60 6.92 9.90
N LEU A 45 -1.55 7.14 8.59
CA LEU A 45 -0.31 7.41 7.87
C LEU A 45 0.34 8.73 8.30
N TYR A 46 -0.47 9.75 8.59
CA TYR A 46 -0.01 11.02 9.13
C TYR A 46 0.66 10.82 10.49
N VAL A 47 0.05 10.05 11.40
CA VAL A 47 0.62 9.79 12.73
C VAL A 47 1.92 9.00 12.63
N ILE A 48 1.96 7.88 11.89
CA ILE A 48 3.15 7.02 11.86
C ILE A 48 4.35 7.68 11.17
N THR A 49 4.12 8.68 10.32
CA THR A 49 5.17 9.45 9.64
C THR A 49 5.56 10.74 10.39
N GLY A 50 4.98 11.00 11.56
CA GLY A 50 5.22 12.25 12.31
C GLY A 50 4.73 13.48 11.55
N GLY A 51 3.59 13.38 10.90
CA GLY A 51 2.97 14.42 10.10
C GLY A 51 3.66 14.69 8.77
N PHE A 52 4.21 13.65 8.12
CA PHE A 52 5.05 13.79 6.92
C PHE A 52 6.23 14.76 7.13
N SER A 53 6.85 14.71 8.30
CA SER A 53 7.98 15.57 8.66
C SER A 53 9.19 15.32 7.75
N ASN A 54 9.90 16.40 7.41
CA ASN A 54 11.17 16.32 6.66
C ASN A 54 12.24 15.47 7.39
N GLN A 55 12.15 15.30 8.71
CA GLN A 55 13.05 14.41 9.46
C GLN A 55 12.87 12.93 9.06
N ASN A 56 11.68 12.57 8.59
CA ASN A 56 11.34 11.24 8.14
C ASN A 56 11.42 11.11 6.61
N LEU A 57 11.82 12.15 5.88
CA LEU A 57 11.90 12.10 4.42
C LEU A 57 13.06 11.18 3.99
N LEU A 58 12.71 10.09 3.29
CA LEU A 58 13.66 9.11 2.75
C LEU A 58 14.09 9.44 1.31
N GLY A 59 13.33 10.28 0.62
CA GLY A 59 13.61 10.70 -0.75
C GLY A 59 12.40 11.39 -1.40
N GLU A 60 12.70 12.20 -2.39
CA GLU A 60 11.72 12.90 -3.23
C GLU A 60 12.13 12.72 -4.70
N GLY A 61 11.15 12.44 -5.57
CA GLY A 61 11.40 12.25 -6.99
C GLY A 61 10.20 12.63 -7.87
N GLY A 62 10.26 12.23 -9.14
CA GLY A 62 9.19 12.49 -10.12
C GLY A 62 7.82 11.94 -9.68
N PHE A 63 7.82 10.87 -8.88
CA PHE A 63 6.61 10.15 -8.46
C PHE A 63 6.08 10.57 -7.07
N GLY A 64 6.71 11.56 -6.44
CA GLY A 64 6.31 12.08 -5.12
C GLY A 64 7.35 11.88 -4.04
N CYS A 65 6.90 11.91 -2.78
CA CYS A 65 7.75 11.89 -1.59
C CYS A 65 7.62 10.56 -0.86
N VAL A 66 8.72 10.05 -0.33
CA VAL A 66 8.74 8.82 0.46
C VAL A 66 9.18 9.14 1.87
N TYR A 67 8.34 8.80 2.85
CA TYR A 67 8.60 9.05 4.27
C TYR A 67 8.79 7.73 5.01
N LYS A 68 9.66 7.73 6.02
CA LYS A 68 9.77 6.66 7.00
C LYS A 68 8.59 6.74 7.96
N GLY A 69 8.01 5.60 8.28
CA GLY A 69 7.01 5.48 9.35
C GLY A 69 7.24 4.25 10.21
N CYS A 70 6.58 4.22 11.36
CA CYS A 70 6.59 3.07 12.27
C CYS A 70 5.16 2.70 12.62
N LEU A 71 4.74 1.49 12.25
CA LEU A 71 3.42 0.96 12.59
C LEU A 71 3.30 0.70 14.10
N PRO A 72 2.08 0.63 14.66
CA PRO A 72 1.87 0.38 16.10
C PRO A 72 2.48 -0.93 16.61
N ASP A 73 2.67 -1.91 15.72
CA ASP A 73 3.31 -3.19 16.03
C ASP A 73 4.85 -3.14 15.97
N GLY A 74 5.43 -1.96 15.74
CA GLY A 74 6.87 -1.72 15.67
C GLY A 74 7.51 -1.98 14.31
N ARG A 75 6.74 -2.38 13.29
CA ARG A 75 7.28 -2.55 11.93
C ARG A 75 7.58 -1.21 11.29
N GLU A 76 8.81 -1.04 10.80
CA GLU A 76 9.21 0.12 10.02
C GLU A 76 8.69 0.00 8.57
N VAL A 77 8.11 1.09 8.07
CA VAL A 77 7.53 1.16 6.72
C VAL A 77 8.03 2.40 5.96
N ALA A 78 7.93 2.32 4.64
CA ALA A 78 8.11 3.46 3.74
C ALA A 78 6.75 3.86 3.15
N VAL A 79 6.30 5.07 3.47
CA VAL A 79 5.05 5.65 2.99
C VAL A 79 5.34 6.57 1.81
N LYS A 80 4.97 6.13 0.61
CA LYS A 80 5.10 6.90 -0.64
C LYS A 80 3.82 7.69 -0.86
N LEU A 81 3.91 9.01 -0.71
CA LEU A 81 2.86 9.96 -1.08
C LEU A 81 3.01 10.30 -2.57
N LEU A 82 2.06 9.88 -3.39
CA LEU A 82 2.08 10.13 -4.82
C LEU A 82 1.71 11.58 -5.13
N LYS A 83 2.34 12.16 -6.16
CA LYS A 83 1.97 13.48 -6.68
C LYS A 83 0.56 13.44 -7.28
N ALA A 84 -0.21 14.48 -6.99
CA ALA A 84 -1.55 14.66 -7.56
C ALA A 84 -1.43 15.10 -9.04
N GLU A 85 -1.26 14.15 -9.96
CA GLU A 85 -1.17 14.39 -11.41
C GLU A 85 -2.50 14.10 -12.15
N GLY A 86 -3.63 14.23 -11.45
CA GLY A 86 -4.95 13.93 -12.01
C GLY A 86 -5.04 12.48 -12.52
N ALA A 87 -5.51 12.30 -13.76
CA ALA A 87 -5.73 10.98 -14.34
C ALA A 87 -4.45 10.13 -14.50
N LYS A 88 -3.28 10.77 -14.66
CA LYS A 88 -1.99 10.06 -14.79
C LYS A 88 -1.60 9.41 -13.47
N GLY A 89 -1.61 10.19 -12.37
CA GLY A 89 -1.30 9.68 -11.03
C GLY A 89 -2.28 8.60 -10.57
N GLU A 90 -3.57 8.73 -10.91
CA GLU A 90 -4.57 7.69 -10.62
C GLU A 90 -4.29 6.39 -11.37
N ARG A 91 -3.89 6.47 -12.65
CA ARG A 91 -3.52 5.28 -13.44
C ARG A 91 -2.28 4.61 -12.87
N GLU A 92 -1.26 5.39 -12.50
CA GLU A 92 -0.03 4.87 -11.88
C GLU A 92 -0.35 4.18 -10.55
N PHE A 93 -1.15 4.82 -9.70
CA PHE A 93 -1.60 4.23 -8.44
C PHE A 93 -2.34 2.89 -8.66
N LYS A 94 -3.33 2.86 -9.56
CA LYS A 94 -4.08 1.63 -9.85
C LYS A 94 -3.18 0.53 -10.38
N ALA A 95 -2.28 0.85 -11.31
CA ALA A 95 -1.33 -0.12 -11.85
C ALA A 95 -0.43 -0.69 -10.73
N GLU A 96 0.05 0.16 -9.83
CA GLU A 96 0.91 -0.22 -8.70
C GLU A 96 0.13 -1.12 -7.71
N VAL A 97 -1.10 -0.75 -7.35
CA VAL A 97 -1.95 -1.57 -6.47
C VAL A 97 -2.33 -2.90 -7.11
N GLU A 98 -2.84 -2.92 -8.34
CA GLU A 98 -3.29 -4.15 -9.02
C GLU A 98 -2.15 -5.15 -9.23
N THR A 99 -0.97 -4.64 -9.60
CA THR A 99 0.21 -5.46 -9.89
C THR A 99 0.92 -5.85 -8.61
N ILE A 100 1.40 -4.85 -7.84
CA ILE A 100 2.26 -5.10 -6.70
C ILE A 100 1.47 -5.73 -5.56
N SER A 101 0.13 -5.66 -5.55
CA SER A 101 -0.68 -6.44 -4.60
C SER A 101 -0.41 -7.95 -4.64
N ARG A 102 -0.04 -8.47 -5.81
CA ARG A 102 0.16 -9.90 -6.04
C ARG A 102 1.63 -10.32 -5.89
N VAL A 103 2.53 -9.35 -5.95
CA VAL A 103 3.98 -9.55 -5.93
C VAL A 103 4.48 -9.89 -4.52
N HIS A 104 5.07 -11.07 -4.38
CA HIS A 104 5.80 -11.49 -3.19
C HIS A 104 7.08 -12.20 -3.62
N HIS A 105 8.19 -11.47 -3.68
CA HIS A 105 9.47 -12.00 -4.14
C HIS A 105 10.62 -11.37 -3.37
N TRP A 106 11.63 -12.16 -3.01
CA TRP A 106 12.71 -11.70 -2.12
C TRP A 106 13.57 -10.54 -2.66
N HIS A 107 13.55 -10.30 -3.97
CA HIS A 107 14.24 -9.18 -4.61
C HIS A 107 13.33 -8.00 -4.92
N LEU A 108 12.11 -7.98 -4.40
CA LEU A 108 11.15 -6.91 -4.55
C LEU A 108 10.67 -6.47 -3.18
N VAL A 109 10.50 -5.16 -3.02
CA VAL A 109 9.97 -4.60 -1.76
C VAL A 109 8.48 -4.88 -1.72
N SER A 110 8.01 -5.48 -0.62
CA SER A 110 6.61 -5.85 -0.48
C SER A 110 5.77 -4.62 -0.17
N LEU A 111 4.70 -4.44 -0.95
CA LEU A 111 3.63 -3.49 -0.60
C LEU A 111 2.81 -4.08 0.56
N VAL A 112 2.79 -3.37 1.69
CA VAL A 112 2.06 -3.70 2.92
C VAL A 112 0.59 -3.29 2.79
N GLY A 113 0.34 -2.13 2.20
CA GLY A 113 -0.99 -1.53 2.12
C GLY A 113 -1.03 -0.24 1.33
N TYR A 114 -2.17 0.40 1.31
CA TYR A 114 -2.37 1.67 0.61
C TYR A 114 -3.45 2.52 1.29
N CYS A 115 -3.48 3.80 0.99
CA CYS A 115 -4.50 4.74 1.43
C CYS A 115 -5.03 5.53 0.23
N ILE A 116 -6.35 5.68 0.19
CA ILE A 116 -7.09 6.50 -0.76
C ILE A 116 -7.87 7.51 0.08
N ALA A 117 -7.45 8.77 0.07
CA ALA A 117 -8.11 9.84 0.83
C ALA A 117 -8.28 11.06 -0.07
N GLU A 118 -9.52 11.40 -0.43
CA GLU A 118 -9.82 12.48 -1.38
C GLU A 118 -8.98 12.39 -2.68
N SER A 119 -8.12 13.38 -2.93
CA SER A 119 -7.18 13.45 -4.06
C SER A 119 -5.82 12.82 -3.76
N GLN A 120 -5.58 12.38 -2.53
CA GLN A 120 -4.32 11.77 -2.11
C GLN A 120 -4.32 10.26 -2.33
N ARG A 121 -3.16 9.77 -2.78
CA ARG A 121 -2.86 8.36 -2.98
C ARG A 121 -1.56 8.05 -2.27
N LEU A 122 -1.60 7.10 -1.35
CA LEU A 122 -0.42 6.69 -0.60
C LEU A 122 -0.24 5.18 -0.71
N LEU A 123 1.03 4.78 -0.82
CA LEU A 123 1.44 3.38 -0.86
C LEU A 123 2.36 3.12 0.33
N VAL A 124 2.14 1.99 1.02
CA VAL A 124 2.89 1.61 2.22
C VAL A 124 3.71 0.37 1.90
N TYR A 125 5.02 0.48 2.00
CA TYR A 125 5.99 -0.57 1.72
C TYR A 125 6.74 -0.99 2.97
N ASP A 126 7.28 -2.20 2.99
CA ASP A 126 8.30 -2.56 3.98
C ASP A 126 9.51 -1.61 3.86
N TYR A 127 10.01 -1.11 5.00
CA TYR A 127 11.21 -0.30 5.01
C TYR A 127 12.44 -1.17 4.72
N VAL A 128 13.22 -0.80 3.71
CA VAL A 128 14.50 -1.44 3.41
C VAL A 128 15.63 -0.64 4.06
N PRO A 129 16.33 -1.21 5.05
CA PRO A 129 17.48 -0.53 5.67
C PRO A 129 18.68 -0.51 4.72
N ASN A 130 19.73 0.21 5.13
CA ASN A 130 21.02 0.31 4.43
C ASN A 130 21.07 1.25 3.20
N ASN A 131 20.36 2.37 3.22
CA ASN A 131 20.44 3.40 2.18
C ASN A 131 20.20 2.88 0.74
N THR A 132 20.41 3.73 -0.25
CA THR A 132 20.21 3.38 -1.67
C THR A 132 21.44 2.72 -2.26
N LEU A 133 21.26 1.98 -3.37
CA LEU A 133 22.40 1.48 -4.14
C LEU A 133 23.28 2.64 -4.64
N TYR A 134 22.66 3.78 -5.01
CA TYR A 134 23.39 5.00 -5.38
C TYR A 134 24.36 5.43 -4.27
N TYR A 135 23.90 5.44 -3.01
CA TYR A 135 24.75 5.76 -1.86
C TYR A 135 25.95 4.82 -1.75
N HIS A 136 25.77 3.51 -1.97
CA HIS A 136 26.88 2.54 -1.87
C HIS A 136 27.83 2.52 -3.07
N LEU A 137 27.39 3.03 -4.23
CA LEU A 137 28.21 3.11 -5.44
C LEU A 137 28.95 4.45 -5.57
N HIS A 138 28.33 5.54 -5.11
CA HIS A 138 28.80 6.91 -5.32
C HIS A 138 29.07 7.68 -4.03
N GLY A 139 28.73 7.13 -2.86
CA GLY A 139 28.92 7.79 -1.57
C GLY A 139 30.39 7.94 -1.19
N GLU A 140 30.68 8.93 -0.35
CA GLU A 140 32.03 9.26 0.10
C GLU A 140 32.58 8.28 1.15
N VAL A 141 31.73 7.43 1.73
CA VAL A 141 32.10 6.49 2.79
C VAL A 141 32.76 5.25 2.19
N ARG A 142 33.99 4.97 2.63
CA ARG A 142 34.76 3.79 2.27
C ARG A 142 34.65 2.71 3.35
N PRO A 143 34.72 1.41 2.98
CA PRO A 143 35.01 0.90 1.64
C PRO A 143 33.79 0.96 0.71
N VAL A 144 34.04 1.35 -0.55
CA VAL A 144 33.03 1.24 -1.61
C VAL A 144 32.67 -0.24 -1.76
N MET A 145 31.39 -0.53 -2.02
CA MET A 145 30.83 -1.87 -2.18
C MET A 145 31.81 -2.85 -2.85
N ASP A 146 32.06 -3.99 -2.20
CA ASP A 146 32.98 -5.02 -2.68
C ASP A 146 32.49 -5.68 -3.98
N TRP A 147 33.40 -6.36 -4.68
CA TRP A 147 33.09 -6.98 -5.97
C TRP A 147 31.99 -8.05 -5.87
N ALA A 148 31.99 -8.85 -4.80
CA ALA A 148 30.98 -9.89 -4.63
C ALA A 148 29.57 -9.28 -4.54
N MET A 149 29.43 -8.18 -3.81
CA MET A 149 28.17 -7.45 -3.68
C MET A 149 27.79 -6.73 -4.97
N ARG A 150 28.76 -6.19 -5.73
CA ARG A 150 28.54 -5.61 -7.06
C ARG A 150 28.02 -6.60 -8.09
N VAL A 151 28.30 -7.89 -7.94
CA VAL A 151 27.72 -8.96 -8.78
C VAL A 151 26.36 -9.39 -8.23
N LYS A 152 26.25 -9.55 -6.91
CA LYS A 152 25.04 -10.06 -6.25
C LYS A 152 23.84 -9.10 -6.39
N VAL A 153 24.04 -7.80 -6.25
CA VAL A 153 22.95 -6.81 -6.28
C VAL A 153 22.29 -6.73 -7.66
N PRO A 154 23.00 -6.53 -8.78
CA PRO A 154 22.38 -6.52 -10.11
C PRO A 154 21.76 -7.86 -10.50
N ALA A 155 22.40 -8.99 -10.14
CA ALA A 155 21.81 -10.31 -10.37
C ALA A 155 20.48 -10.48 -9.62
N GLY A 156 20.38 -9.93 -8.41
CA GLY A 156 19.13 -9.93 -7.67
C GLY A 156 18.06 -9.02 -8.29
N ALA A 157 18.43 -7.81 -8.69
CA ALA A 157 17.53 -6.91 -9.41
C ALA A 157 17.00 -7.56 -10.70
N ALA A 158 17.87 -8.21 -11.48
CA ALA A 158 17.48 -8.92 -12.70
C ALA A 158 16.47 -10.05 -12.44
N ARG A 159 16.64 -10.81 -11.36
CA ARG A 159 15.66 -11.85 -10.95
C ARG A 159 14.32 -11.25 -10.53
N GLY A 160 14.33 -10.14 -9.79
CA GLY A 160 13.11 -9.42 -9.43
C GLY A 160 12.35 -8.91 -10.65
N ILE A 161 13.05 -8.33 -11.61
CA ILE A 161 12.47 -7.86 -12.88
C ILE A 161 11.95 -9.04 -13.71
N ALA A 162 12.70 -10.14 -13.79
CA ALA A 162 12.26 -11.34 -14.50
C ALA A 162 10.96 -11.90 -13.93
N TYR A 163 10.83 -11.94 -12.59
CA TYR A 163 9.60 -12.34 -11.92
C TYR A 163 8.41 -11.43 -12.30
N LEU A 164 8.62 -10.12 -12.31
CA LEU A 164 7.60 -9.15 -12.74
C LEU A 164 7.15 -9.37 -14.19
N HIS A 165 8.06 -9.75 -15.09
CA HIS A 165 7.73 -9.99 -16.49
C HIS A 165 7.03 -11.32 -16.75
N GLN A 166 7.38 -12.39 -16.02
CA GLN A 166 6.90 -13.74 -16.30
C GLN A 166 5.59 -14.06 -15.57
N ASP A 167 5.48 -13.68 -14.30
CA ASP A 167 4.40 -14.15 -13.42
C ASP A 167 3.30 -13.09 -13.19
N CYS A 168 3.57 -11.81 -13.53
CA CYS A 168 2.63 -10.71 -13.33
C CYS A 168 2.03 -10.13 -14.62
N GLU A 169 2.33 -10.71 -15.79
CA GLU A 169 1.88 -10.26 -17.13
C GLU A 169 1.91 -8.73 -17.30
N LEU A 170 3.06 -8.10 -17.04
CA LEU A 170 3.19 -6.65 -17.14
C LEU A 170 3.52 -6.21 -18.58
N PRO A 171 2.61 -5.53 -19.31
CA PRO A 171 3.02 -4.75 -20.47
C PRO A 171 3.74 -3.49 -19.96
N PHE A 172 5.08 -3.52 -19.98
CA PHE A 172 6.01 -2.38 -19.89
C PHE A 172 5.43 -1.12 -19.22
N LEU A 173 5.56 -1.00 -17.89
CA LEU A 173 5.44 0.27 -17.19
C LEU A 173 6.56 0.43 -16.17
N SER A 174 7.06 1.66 -16.09
CA SER A 174 8.30 2.13 -15.51
C SER A 174 8.54 1.66 -14.07
N LEU A 175 9.26 0.55 -13.94
CA LEU A 175 9.78 0.08 -12.65
C LEU A 175 11.31 0.10 -12.70
N ILE A 176 11.85 1.28 -12.95
CA ILE A 176 13.13 1.65 -12.34
C ILE A 176 12.75 2.62 -11.24
N ALA A 177 13.01 2.18 -10.02
CA ALA A 177 13.02 3.01 -8.83
C ALA A 177 13.90 4.24 -9.10
N ASP A 178 13.28 5.38 -9.37
CA ASP A 178 13.94 6.67 -9.23
C ASP A 178 14.15 6.90 -7.73
N LYS A 179 15.39 6.66 -7.31
CA LYS A 179 16.09 7.34 -6.23
C LYS A 179 17.46 7.75 -6.72
#